data_AF-A0A821ZNC8-F1
#
_entry.id   AF-A0A821ZNC8-F1
#
_cell.length_a   1.000
_cell.length_b   1.000
_cell.length_c   1.000
_cell.angle_alpha   90.00
_cell.angle_beta   90.00
_cell.angle_gamma   90.00
#
_symmetry.space_group_name_H-M   'P 1'
#
loop_
_entity.id
_entity.type
_entity.pdbx_description
1 polymer ?
#
loop_
_entity_poly.entity_id
_entity_poly.type
_entity_poly.pdbx_seq_one_letter_code
_entity_poly.pdbx_strand_id
1 'polypeptide(L)'
;GGKDSTYNMIECVRHGHEIVALANLHPNKDIDELDSYMYQSVGHEIIDLFAKAMELPLYRAEIKGDAQTTNKEYNHPVDGDEVEDLYELLEKHTIEAVSVGAIFSEYQNNRVANVCQRLNLQVLAYIWQRDQHELLNEMIESNVEAILIKTAAL
;
A
#
# COMPACT_ATOMS: atom_id res chain seq x y z
N GLY A 1 1.79 3.36 -4.75
CA GLY A 1 2.20 4.55 -5.51
C GLY A 1 1.39 5.76 -5.07
N GLY A 2 1.58 6.92 -5.70
CA GLY A 2 0.95 8.18 -5.30
C GLY A 2 1.62 8.86 -4.10
N LYS A 3 1.15 10.07 -3.73
CA LYS A 3 1.80 10.92 -2.72
C LYS A 3 2.01 10.21 -1.38
N ASP A 4 1.03 9.43 -0.93
CA ASP A 4 1.05 8.80 0.39
C ASP A 4 2.04 7.66 0.46
N SER A 5 2.11 6.82 -0.59
CA SER A 5 3.16 5.80 -0.70
C SER A 5 4.55 6.42 -0.81
N THR A 6 4.70 7.49 -1.60
CA THR A 6 5.99 8.19 -1.75
C THR A 6 6.48 8.75 -0.42
N TYR A 7 5.62 9.46 0.29
CA TYR A 7 5.96 10.02 1.58
C TYR A 7 6.21 8.94 2.64
N ASN A 8 5.43 7.86 2.62
CA ASN A 8 5.64 6.72 3.49
C ASN A 8 7.03 6.07 3.29
N MET A 9 7.54 6.01 2.05
CA MET A 9 8.90 5.53 1.80
C MET A 9 9.96 6.47 2.41
N ILE A 10 9.75 7.79 2.37
CA ILE A 10 10.62 8.76 3.04
C ILE A 10 10.62 8.53 4.57
N GLU A 11 9.44 8.35 5.16
CA GLU A 11 9.30 8.08 6.59
C GLU A 11 9.96 6.77 7.01
N CYS A 12 9.85 5.72 6.19
CA CYS A 12 10.50 4.43 6.41
C CYS A 12 12.03 4.61 6.56
N VAL A 13 12.65 5.35 5.63
CA VAL A 13 14.09 5.65 5.66
C VAL A 13 14.46 6.57 6.83
N ARG A 14 13.65 7.58 7.14
CA ARG A 14 13.87 8.48 8.29
C ARG A 14 13.88 7.75 9.62
N HIS A 15 13.11 6.67 9.75
CA HIS A 15 13.08 5.81 10.93
C HIS A 15 14.18 4.74 10.93
N GLY A 16 15.13 4.81 9.99
CA GLY A 16 16.32 3.96 9.97
C GLY A 16 16.12 2.60 9.28
N HIS A 17 15.03 2.42 8.52
CA HIS A 17 14.80 1.20 7.76
C HIS A 17 15.38 1.30 6.35
N GLU A 18 15.81 0.16 5.82
CA GLU A 18 16.22 0.00 4.43
C GLU A 18 15.04 -0.53 3.60
N ILE A 19 14.73 0.15 2.49
CA ILE A 19 13.72 -0.34 1.56
C ILE A 19 14.39 -1.32 0.62
N VAL A 20 14.08 -2.62 0.77
CA VAL A 20 14.70 -3.70 0.00
C VAL A 20 13.94 -4.08 -1.27
N ALA A 21 12.66 -3.71 -1.37
CA ALA A 21 11.81 -3.96 -2.53
C ALA A 21 10.55 -3.09 -2.47
N LEU A 22 9.93 -2.90 -3.64
CA LEU A 22 8.58 -2.35 -3.77
C LEU A 22 7.59 -3.48 -4.05
N ALA A 23 6.38 -3.37 -3.52
CA ALA A 23 5.29 -4.30 -3.78
C ALA A 23 4.06 -3.56 -4.30
N ASN A 24 3.39 -4.12 -5.31
CA ASN A 24 2.17 -3.55 -5.88
C ASN A 24 1.19 -4.64 -6.33
N LEU A 25 -0.01 -4.60 -5.78
CA LEU A 25 -1.17 -5.29 -6.34
C LEU A 25 -1.83 -4.38 -7.38
N HIS A 26 -2.16 -4.95 -8.54
CA HIS A 26 -2.73 -4.20 -9.66
C HIS A 26 -3.99 -4.90 -10.21
N PRO A 27 -4.92 -4.15 -10.82
CA PRO A 27 -6.07 -4.76 -11.46
C PRO A 27 -5.65 -5.69 -12.60
N ASN A 28 -6.53 -6.64 -12.94
CA ASN A 28 -6.41 -7.40 -14.18
C ASN A 28 -6.51 -6.44 -15.39
N LYS A 29 -5.74 -6.70 -16.46
CA LYS A 29 -5.64 -5.86 -17.65
C LYS A 29 -6.97 -5.61 -18.37
N ASP A 30 -7.96 -6.48 -18.17
CA ASP A 30 -9.30 -6.33 -18.75
C ASP A 30 -10.24 -5.43 -17.91
N ILE A 31 -9.79 -4.96 -16.74
CA ILE A 31 -10.57 -4.16 -15.78
C ILE A 31 -9.75 -2.92 -15.40
N ASP A 32 -10.08 -1.76 -15.98
CA ASP A 32 -9.37 -0.50 -15.68
C ASP A 32 -9.63 0.00 -14.24
N GLU A 33 -10.77 -0.36 -13.63
CA GLU A 33 -11.15 0.06 -12.29
C GLU A 33 -11.83 -1.08 -11.52
N LEU A 34 -11.18 -1.55 -10.46
CA LEU A 34 -11.74 -2.48 -9.48
C LEU A 34 -12.47 -1.69 -8.39
N ASP A 35 -13.60 -2.22 -7.92
CA ASP A 35 -14.27 -1.79 -6.69
C ASP A 35 -13.51 -2.31 -5.45
N SER A 36 -12.22 -1.94 -5.35
CA SER A 36 -11.33 -2.32 -4.25
C SER A 36 -11.38 -1.29 -3.12
N TYR A 37 -11.57 -1.76 -1.90
CA TYR A 37 -11.47 -0.93 -0.70
C TYR A 37 -10.02 -0.84 -0.20
N MET A 38 -9.18 -1.79 -0.63
CA MET A 38 -7.80 -1.92 -0.19
C MET A 38 -6.80 -1.20 -1.10
N TYR A 39 -6.95 -1.28 -2.43
CA TYR A 39 -5.93 -0.91 -3.40
C TYR A 39 -6.38 0.18 -4.36
N GLN A 40 -5.49 1.13 -4.63
CA GLN A 40 -5.71 2.12 -5.69
C GLN A 40 -5.25 1.58 -7.04
N SER A 41 -6.18 1.45 -7.99
CA SER A 41 -5.91 1.05 -9.38
C SER A 41 -5.31 2.19 -10.21
N VAL A 42 -5.63 3.44 -9.88
CA VAL A 42 -5.27 4.61 -10.69
C VAL A 42 -3.77 4.86 -10.65
N GLY A 43 -3.15 4.92 -11.84
CA GLY A 43 -1.72 5.19 -11.99
C GLY A 43 -0.82 3.97 -11.68
N HIS A 44 -1.37 2.75 -11.64
CA HIS A 44 -0.56 1.55 -11.41
C HIS A 44 0.45 1.27 -12.55
N GLU A 45 0.22 1.81 -13.75
CA GLU A 45 1.10 1.67 -14.92
C GLU A 45 2.49 2.31 -14.72
N ILE A 46 2.58 3.34 -13.87
CA ILE A 46 3.85 4.06 -13.64
C ILE A 46 4.68 3.48 -12.49
N ILE A 47 4.20 2.43 -11.81
CA ILE A 47 4.90 1.84 -10.65
C ILE A 47 6.26 1.26 -11.05
N ASP A 48 6.39 0.72 -12.26
CA ASP A 48 7.68 0.23 -12.77
C ASP A 48 8.74 1.36 -12.86
N LEU A 49 8.31 2.61 -13.05
CA LEU A 49 9.22 3.76 -13.07
C LEU A 49 9.73 4.11 -11.67
N PHE A 50 8.91 3.93 -10.62
CA PHE A 50 9.35 4.10 -9.24
C PHE A 50 10.47 3.11 -8.91
N ALA A 51 10.26 1.83 -9.21
CA ALA A 51 11.25 0.80 -8.95
C ALA A 51 12.57 1.05 -9.71
N LYS A 52 12.47 1.44 -10.99
CA LYS A 52 13.65 1.83 -11.79
C LYS A 52 14.38 3.03 -11.21
N ALA A 53 13.66 4.07 -10.78
CA ALA A 53 14.26 5.28 -10.22
C ALA A 53 14.92 5.03 -8.86
N MET A 54 14.38 4.08 -8.08
CA MET A 54 14.94 3.68 -6.78
C MET A 54 16.00 2.58 -6.89
N GLU A 55 16.17 1.98 -8.07
CA GLU A 55 17.03 0.81 -8.30
C GLU A 55 16.67 -0.39 -7.38
N LEU A 56 15.38 -0.58 -7.13
CA LEU A 56 14.87 -1.64 -6.25
C LEU A 56 14.10 -2.72 -7.03
N PRO A 57 14.11 -3.97 -6.53
CA PRO A 57 13.18 -5.00 -6.97
C PRO A 57 11.73 -4.54 -6.87
N LEU A 58 10.90 -4.96 -7.82
CA LEU A 58 9.46 -4.71 -7.81
C LEU A 58 8.71 -6.03 -7.90
N TYR A 59 7.92 -6.32 -6.88
CA TYR A 59 7.04 -7.48 -6.81
C TYR A 59 5.62 -7.05 -7.15
N ARG A 60 5.07 -7.63 -8.21
CA ARG A 60 3.71 -7.34 -8.66
C ARG A 60 2.88 -8.60 -8.74
N ALA A 61 1.62 -8.48 -8.37
CA ALA A 61 0.61 -9.51 -8.59
C ALA A 61 -0.72 -8.87 -8.99
N GLU A 62 -1.50 -9.63 -9.75
CA GLU A 62 -2.88 -9.26 -10.08
C GLU A 62 -3.76 -9.45 -8.84
N ILE A 63 -4.68 -8.51 -8.63
CA ILE A 63 -5.79 -8.66 -7.68
C ILE A 63 -6.77 -9.64 -8.28
N LYS A 64 -7.03 -10.74 -7.56
CA LYS A 64 -7.97 -11.80 -7.93
C LYS A 64 -9.19 -11.80 -7.02
N GLY A 65 -9.01 -11.42 -5.77
CA GLY A 65 -10.07 -11.33 -4.78
C GLY A 65 -10.88 -10.04 -4.91
N ASP A 66 -12.04 -10.04 -4.27
CA ASP A 66 -12.92 -8.88 -4.13
C ASP A 66 -13.07 -8.51 -2.65
N ALA A 67 -13.68 -7.38 -2.33
CA ALA A 67 -13.97 -7.00 -0.94
C ALA A 67 -15.11 -7.86 -0.34
N GLN A 68 -14.81 -9.10 0.06
CA GLN A 68 -15.78 -10.06 0.60
C GLN A 68 -16.34 -9.61 1.94
N THR A 69 -15.48 -9.10 2.82
CA THR A 69 -15.88 -8.44 4.06
C THR A 69 -15.52 -6.97 3.98
N THR A 70 -16.49 -6.09 4.22
CA THR A 70 -16.28 -4.63 4.30
C THR A 70 -16.16 -4.14 5.75
N ASN A 71 -16.18 -5.06 6.72
CA ASN A 71 -16.02 -4.72 8.13
C ASN A 71 -14.60 -4.21 8.43
N LYS A 72 -14.52 -3.35 9.45
CA LYS A 72 -13.26 -2.79 9.96
C LYS A 72 -12.34 -3.88 10.51
N GLU A 73 -12.90 -4.87 11.20
CA GLU A 73 -12.15 -5.99 11.73
C GLU A 73 -11.94 -7.07 10.67
N TYR A 74 -10.72 -7.60 10.63
CA TYR A 74 -10.36 -8.75 9.80
C TYR A 74 -9.67 -9.78 10.71
N ASN A 75 -10.49 -10.58 11.40
CA ASN A 75 -10.03 -11.46 12.48
C ASN A 75 -9.58 -12.84 11.99
N HIS A 76 -9.98 -13.24 10.79
CA HIS A 76 -9.61 -14.51 10.17
C HIS A 76 -9.55 -14.34 8.64
N PRO A 77 -8.74 -15.16 7.95
CA PRO A 77 -8.69 -15.19 6.49
C PRO A 77 -10.06 -15.52 5.92
N VAL A 78 -10.43 -14.85 4.83
CA VAL A 78 -11.67 -15.06 4.10
C VAL A 78 -11.32 -15.41 2.66
N ASP A 79 -11.72 -16.60 2.22
CA ASP A 79 -11.47 -17.09 0.87
C ASP A 79 -12.04 -16.10 -0.17
N GLY A 80 -11.17 -15.68 -1.09
CA GLY A 80 -11.53 -14.73 -2.15
C GLY A 80 -11.57 -13.26 -1.73
N ASP A 81 -11.15 -12.92 -0.50
CA ASP A 81 -10.99 -11.52 -0.09
C ASP A 81 -9.72 -10.92 -0.71
N GLU A 82 -9.83 -9.69 -1.21
CA GLU A 82 -8.74 -8.94 -1.85
C GLU A 82 -7.45 -8.87 -1.00
N VAL A 83 -7.55 -8.93 0.33
CA VAL A 83 -6.36 -8.90 1.21
C VAL A 83 -5.52 -10.18 1.11
N GLU A 84 -6.10 -11.31 0.72
CA GLU A 84 -5.37 -12.57 0.62
C GLU A 84 -4.40 -12.57 -0.57
N ASP A 85 -4.65 -11.75 -1.60
CA ASP A 85 -3.68 -11.53 -2.68
C ASP A 85 -2.38 -10.86 -2.15
N LEU A 86 -2.48 -10.02 -1.11
CA LEU A 86 -1.31 -9.43 -0.45
C LEU A 86 -0.55 -10.49 0.34
N TYR A 87 -1.25 -11.39 1.02
CA TYR A 87 -0.62 -12.52 1.71
C TYR A 87 0.17 -13.37 0.71
N GLU A 88 -0.46 -13.79 -0.39
CA GLU A 88 0.18 -14.60 -1.44
C GLU A 88 1.40 -13.91 -2.09
N LEU A 89 1.36 -12.58 -2.20
CA LEU A 89 2.49 -11.81 -2.74
C LEU A 89 3.65 -11.80 -1.75
N LEU A 90 3.39 -11.50 -0.48
CA LEU A 90 4.44 -11.34 0.53
C LEU A 90 5.07 -12.65 0.98
N GLU A 91 4.31 -13.75 1.06
CA GLU A 91 4.81 -15.08 1.48
C GLU A 91 5.98 -15.58 0.61
N LYS A 92 6.05 -15.13 -0.64
CA LYS A 92 7.08 -15.54 -1.62
C LYS A 92 8.43 -14.86 -1.41
N HIS A 93 8.54 -13.92 -0.48
CA HIS A 93 9.69 -13.05 -0.33
C HIS A 93 10.19 -12.99 1.12
N THR A 94 11.51 -12.99 1.29
CA THR A 94 12.14 -12.85 2.60
C THR A 94 12.31 -11.37 2.93
N ILE A 95 11.45 -10.87 3.80
CA ILE A 95 11.46 -9.50 4.34
C ILE A 95 11.17 -9.52 5.84
N GLU A 96 11.48 -8.44 6.54
CA GLU A 96 11.26 -8.35 8.00
C GLU A 96 10.03 -7.50 8.36
N ALA A 97 9.65 -6.58 7.46
CA ALA A 97 8.61 -5.62 7.72
C ALA A 97 7.91 -5.17 6.43
N VAL A 98 6.66 -4.68 6.59
CA VAL A 98 5.87 -4.06 5.52
C VAL A 98 5.54 -2.65 5.95
N SER A 99 5.94 -1.68 5.11
CA SER A 99 5.57 -0.28 5.31
C SER A 99 4.38 0.10 4.44
N VAL A 100 3.36 0.73 5.03
CA VAL A 100 2.10 1.06 4.33
C VAL A 100 1.69 2.52 4.52
N GLY A 101 1.31 3.14 3.41
CA GLY A 101 0.90 4.54 3.36
C GLY A 101 -0.59 4.79 3.66
N ALA A 102 -1.24 3.97 4.49
CA ALA A 102 -2.63 4.18 4.87
C ALA A 102 -2.70 5.31 5.93
N ILE A 103 -3.39 6.41 5.63
CA ILE A 103 -3.49 7.55 6.56
C ILE A 103 -4.59 7.34 7.59
N PHE A 104 -5.84 7.15 7.16
CA PHE A 104 -6.99 7.12 8.09
C PHE A 104 -7.76 5.79 8.06
N SER A 105 -7.61 5.01 7.00
CA SER A 105 -8.42 3.80 6.79
C SER A 105 -8.06 2.69 7.78
N GLU A 106 -8.94 2.47 8.77
CA GLU A 106 -8.86 1.31 9.66
C GLU A 106 -9.01 -0.01 8.88
N TYR A 107 -9.83 -0.02 7.83
CA TYR A 107 -10.01 -1.18 6.94
C TYR A 107 -8.67 -1.64 6.37
N GLN A 108 -7.90 -0.70 5.83
CA GLN A 108 -6.60 -0.98 5.23
C GLN A 108 -5.56 -1.38 6.28
N ASN A 109 -5.47 -0.62 7.38
CA ASN A 109 -4.48 -0.86 8.42
C ASN A 109 -4.67 -2.24 9.09
N ASN A 110 -5.90 -2.59 9.45
CA ASN A 110 -6.20 -3.85 10.12
C ASN A 110 -5.93 -5.07 9.22
N ARG A 111 -6.21 -4.95 7.92
CA ARG A 111 -5.94 -6.00 6.92
C ARG A 111 -4.46 -6.25 6.71
N VAL A 112 -3.69 -5.17 6.54
CA VAL A 112 -2.22 -5.26 6.46
C VAL A 112 -1.66 -5.87 7.75
N ALA A 113 -2.14 -5.41 8.91
CA ALA A 113 -1.70 -5.94 10.19
C ALA A 113 -1.99 -7.44 10.35
N ASN A 114 -3.17 -7.89 9.91
CA ASN A 114 -3.52 -9.31 9.90
C ASN A 114 -2.56 -10.13 9.01
N VAL A 115 -2.31 -9.68 7.77
CA VAL A 115 -1.37 -10.35 6.86
C VAL A 115 0.03 -10.44 7.48
N CYS A 116 0.53 -9.32 7.99
CA CYS A 116 1.87 -9.25 8.58
C CYS A 116 1.98 -10.14 9.82
N GLN A 117 0.95 -10.17 10.68
CA GLN A 117 0.91 -11.04 11.85
C GLN A 117 1.02 -12.53 11.45
N ARG A 118 0.30 -12.96 10.40
CA ARG A 118 0.34 -14.35 9.92
C ARG A 118 1.70 -14.72 9.32
N LEU A 119 2.39 -13.77 8.71
CA LEU A 119 3.71 -13.96 8.10
C LEU A 119 4.88 -13.65 9.05
N ASN A 120 4.59 -13.32 10.31
CA ASN A 120 5.59 -12.89 11.30
C ASN A 120 6.44 -11.68 10.81
N LEU A 121 5.76 -10.71 10.20
CA LEU A 121 6.33 -9.44 9.71
C LEU A 121 5.93 -8.29 10.61
N GLN A 122 6.81 -7.29 10.75
CA GLN A 122 6.48 -6.04 11.43
C GLN A 122 5.70 -5.09 10.50
N VAL A 123 4.69 -4.40 11.04
CA VAL A 123 3.98 -3.34 10.32
C VAL A 123 4.63 -1.99 10.61
N LEU A 124 4.97 -1.23 9.56
CA LEU A 124 5.50 0.13 9.66
C LEU A 124 4.48 1.13 9.09
N ALA A 125 3.58 1.62 9.95
CA ALA A 125 2.47 2.51 9.60
C ALA A 125 2.67 3.93 10.17
N TYR A 126 3.77 4.59 9.80
CA TYR A 126 4.19 5.87 10.40
C TYR A 126 3.25 7.05 10.15
N ILE A 127 2.51 7.00 9.05
CA ILE A 127 1.59 8.08 8.65
C ILE A 127 0.13 7.78 9.04
N TRP A 128 -0.12 6.66 9.72
CA TRP A 128 -1.46 6.26 10.14
C TRP A 128 -1.95 7.11 11.33
N GLN A 129 -3.22 7.53 11.27
CA GLN A 129 -3.89 8.43 12.21
C GLN A 129 -3.20 9.79 12.43
N ARG A 130 -2.30 10.18 11.54
CA ARG A 130 -1.72 11.54 11.56
C ARG A 130 -2.69 12.56 10.97
N ASP A 131 -2.55 13.81 11.41
CA ASP A 131 -3.33 14.92 10.87
C ASP A 131 -3.02 15.13 9.37
N GLN A 132 -4.05 15.25 8.55
CA GLN A 132 -3.90 15.31 7.09
C GLN A 132 -3.29 16.64 6.62
N HIS A 133 -3.55 17.74 7.33
CA HIS A 133 -3.01 19.04 6.99
C HIS A 133 -1.51 19.10 7.35
N GLU A 134 -1.13 18.57 8.51
CA GLU A 134 0.28 18.38 8.88
C GLU A 134 1.00 17.50 7.86
N LEU A 135 0.46 16.31 7.53
CA LEU A 135 1.05 15.41 6.55
C LEU A 135 1.26 16.08 5.19
N LEU A 136 0.27 16.84 4.71
CA LEU A 136 0.40 17.53 3.43
C LEU A 136 1.52 18.58 3.46
N ASN A 137 1.64 19.34 4.55
CA ASN A 137 2.73 20.31 4.70
C ASN A 137 4.09 19.61 4.76
N GLU A 138 4.22 18.52 5.51
CA GLU A 138 5.47 17.77 5.57
C GLU A 138 5.86 17.14 4.23
N MET A 139 4.88 16.69 3.44
CA MET A 139 5.12 16.22 2.06
C MET A 139 5.72 17.33 1.20
N ILE A 140 5.19 18.56 1.31
CA ILE A 140 5.71 19.74 0.60
C ILE A 140 7.13 20.07 1.06
N GLU A 141 7.37 20.11 2.37
CA GLU A 141 8.69 20.36 2.96
C GLU A 141 9.73 19.28 2.58
N SER A 142 9.25 18.06 2.33
CA SER A 142 10.06 16.93 1.88
C SER A 142 10.26 16.89 0.37
N ASN A 143 9.82 17.92 -0.36
CA ASN A 143 9.90 18.05 -1.82
C ASN A 143 9.18 16.91 -2.57
N VAL A 144 8.08 16.39 -2.02
CA VAL A 144 7.22 15.45 -2.74
C VAL A 144 6.43 16.22 -3.80
N GLU A 145 6.82 16.06 -5.07
CA GLU A 145 6.08 16.60 -6.20
C GLU A 145 4.86 15.72 -6.53
N ALA A 146 3.69 16.11 -6.03
CA ALA A 146 2.43 15.40 -6.27
C ALA A 146 1.64 16.02 -7.43
N ILE A 147 1.29 15.19 -8.42
CA ILE A 147 0.40 15.56 -9.53
C ILE A 147 -0.96 14.89 -9.31
N LEU A 148 -2.03 15.68 -9.39
CA LEU A 148 -3.39 15.18 -9.30
C LEU A 148 -3.78 14.48 -10.61
N ILE A 149 -4.08 13.19 -10.53
CA ILE A 149 -4.37 12.32 -11.68
C ILE A 149 -5.83 11.87 -11.77
N LYS A 150 -6.57 11.91 -10.65
CA LYS A 150 -8.01 11.62 -10.58
C LYS A 150 -8.61 12.35 -9.39
N THR A 151 -9.87 12.74 -9.53
CA THR A 151 -10.72 13.18 -8.42
C THR A 151 -11.95 12.28 -8.34
N ALA A 152 -12.33 11.96 -7.11
CA ALA A 152 -13.61 11.34 -6.78
C ALA A 152 -14.07 12.00 -5.48
N ALA A 153 -14.87 13.06 -5.62
CA ALA A 153 -15.42 13.82 -4.51
C ALA A 153 -16.93 13.93 -4.73
N LEU A 154 -17.69 13.79 -3.64
CA LEU A 154 -19.14 14.03 -3.61
C LEU A 154 -19.43 15.48 -3.22
#